data_AF-A0A0Q6C7G3-F1
#
_entry.id   AF-A0A0Q6C7G3-F1
#
_cell.length_a   1.000
_cell.length_b   1.000
_cell.length_c   1.000
_cell.angle_alpha   90.00
_cell.angle_beta   90.00
_cell.angle_gamma   90.00
#
_symmetry.space_group_name_H-M   'P 1'
#
loop_
_entity.id
_entity.type
_entity.pdbx_description
1 polymer ?
#
loop_
_entity_poly.entity_id
_entity_poly.type
_entity_poly.pdbx_seq_one_letter_code
_entity_poly.pdbx_strand_id
1 'polypeptide(L)'
;MSDNLAMPIVETYRGIGIHDFQPPDRIQNVIKPAIDAVYGLSDPLKLVAFAKDSRQPPEARLFAAARCEAIWELAAANREIRPNIDLQFVRAIVAGLGSLKWLQPSAYTSLLDPSRDTIRRDPENAERAERAREFAARQTRATVS
;
A
#
# COMPACT_ATOMS: atom_id res chain seq x y z
N MET A 1 16.81 8.94 -6.30
CA MET A 1 15.55 9.62 -5.93
C MET A 1 14.66 8.54 -5.36
N SER A 2 14.47 8.52 -4.05
CA SER A 2 13.59 7.57 -3.40
C SER A 2 12.16 8.02 -3.66
N ASP A 3 11.63 7.66 -4.83
CA ASP A 3 10.23 7.89 -5.13
C ASP A 3 9.41 7.21 -4.04
N ASN A 4 8.56 8.00 -3.41
CA ASN A 4 7.74 7.59 -2.28
C ASN A 4 6.69 6.60 -2.79
N LEU A 5 7.04 5.30 -2.80
CA LEU A 5 6.18 4.18 -3.24
C LEU A 5 5.02 3.88 -2.27
N ALA A 6 4.66 4.83 -1.41
CA ALA A 6 3.47 4.74 -0.58
C ALA A 6 2.22 4.94 -1.44
N MET A 7 1.11 4.30 -1.07
CA MET A 7 -0.19 4.61 -1.66
C MET A 7 -0.54 6.09 -1.37
N PRO A 8 -0.91 6.90 -2.37
CA PRO A 8 -1.38 8.26 -2.14
C PRO A 8 -2.63 8.24 -1.25
N ILE A 9 -2.78 9.27 -0.42
CA ILE A 9 -3.87 9.40 0.54
C ILE A 9 -4.78 10.55 0.08
N VAL A 10 -6.07 10.27 -0.09
CA VAL A 10 -7.06 11.27 -0.55
C VAL A 10 -7.72 12.00 0.62
N GLU A 11 -7.92 11.33 1.75
CA GLU A 11 -8.44 11.93 2.98
C GLU A 11 -7.94 11.18 4.21
N THR A 12 -8.13 11.75 5.41
CA THR A 12 -7.83 11.08 6.68
C THR A 12 -9.11 10.91 7.51
N TYR A 13 -9.36 9.70 8.01
CA TYR A 13 -10.49 9.38 8.86
C TYR A 13 -10.02 8.70 10.16
N ARG A 14 -10.35 9.28 11.32
CA ARG A 14 -9.88 8.83 12.65
C ARG A 14 -8.35 8.65 12.75
N GLY A 15 -7.60 9.51 12.05
CA GLY A 15 -6.13 9.44 11.99
C GLY A 15 -5.58 8.40 11.02
N ILE A 16 -6.43 7.70 10.26
CA ILE A 16 -6.03 6.71 9.24
C ILE A 16 -6.15 7.34 7.87
N GLY A 17 -5.07 7.29 7.08
CA GLY A 17 -5.07 7.73 5.70
C GLY A 17 -5.89 6.78 4.83
N ILE A 18 -6.86 7.32 4.09
CA ILE A 18 -7.65 6.57 3.12
C ILE A 18 -6.92 6.61 1.77
N HIS A 19 -6.64 5.44 1.20
CA HIS A 19 -5.91 5.37 -0.06
C HIS A 19 -6.73 6.00 -1.20
N ASP A 20 -6.05 6.68 -2.11
CA ASP A 20 -6.64 7.24 -3.33
C ASP A 20 -7.08 6.13 -4.32
N PHE A 21 -7.67 6.53 -5.45
CA PHE A 21 -8.19 5.68 -6.52
C PHE A 21 -9.42 4.85 -6.14
N GLN A 22 -10.24 5.38 -5.24
CA GLN A 22 -11.45 4.71 -4.77
C GLN A 22 -12.68 5.60 -4.95
N PRO A 23 -13.81 5.06 -5.45
CA PRO A 23 -15.04 5.83 -5.55
C PRO A 23 -15.50 6.34 -4.17
N PRO A 24 -16.02 7.58 -4.07
CA PRO A 24 -16.51 8.14 -2.80
C PRO A 24 -17.52 7.24 -2.07
N ASP A 25 -18.39 6.57 -2.83
CA ASP A 25 -19.39 5.64 -2.28
C ASP A 25 -18.75 4.45 -1.53
N ARG A 26 -17.69 3.85 -2.11
CA ARG A 26 -16.93 2.78 -1.46
C ARG A 26 -16.28 3.28 -0.17
N ILE A 27 -15.72 4.49 -0.21
CA ILE A 27 -15.06 5.08 0.95
C ILE A 27 -16.06 5.23 2.11
N GLN A 28 -17.25 5.76 1.83
CA GLN A 28 -18.28 6.00 2.84
C GLN A 28 -18.95 4.71 3.33
N ASN A 29 -19.25 3.77 2.44
CA ASN A 29 -20.08 2.60 2.78
C ASN A 29 -19.27 1.36 3.16
N VAL A 30 -17.97 1.30 2.83
CA VAL A 30 -17.12 0.13 3.08
C VAL A 30 -15.93 0.48 3.95
N ILE A 31 -15.14 1.49 3.58
CA ILE A 31 -13.86 1.77 4.24
C ILE A 31 -14.07 2.37 5.63
N LYS A 32 -14.83 3.45 5.73
CA LYS A 32 -15.09 4.12 7.02
C LYS A 32 -15.78 3.19 8.04
N PRO A 33 -16.82 2.42 7.67
CA PRO A 33 -17.43 1.44 8.57
C PRO A 33 -16.46 0.32 8.99
N ALA A 34 -15.59 -0.15 8.10
CA ALA A 34 -14.58 -1.16 8.45
C ALA A 34 -13.54 -0.59 9.43
N ILE A 35 -13.13 0.67 9.25
CA ILE A 35 -12.28 1.38 10.22
C ILE A 35 -12.97 1.51 11.58
N ASP A 36 -14.25 1.88 11.60
CA ASP A 36 -15.04 1.99 12.83
C ASP A 36 -15.17 0.64 13.54
N ALA A 37 -15.35 -0.44 12.79
CA ALA A 37 -15.38 -1.80 13.34
C ALA A 37 -14.05 -2.15 14.03
N VAL A 38 -12.91 -1.86 13.40
CA VAL A 38 -11.58 -2.07 14.00
C VAL A 38 -11.39 -1.19 15.23
N TYR A 39 -11.89 0.06 15.23
CA TYR A 39 -11.81 0.95 16.38
C TYR A 39 -12.52 0.36 17.61
N GLY A 40 -13.66 -0.30 17.41
CA GLY A 40 -14.40 -1.01 18.46
C GLY A 40 -13.78 -2.31 18.96
N LEU A 41 -12.77 -2.86 18.28
CA LEU A 41 -12.09 -4.09 18.72
C LEU A 41 -11.03 -3.80 19.78
N SER A 42 -11.01 -4.60 20.84
CA SER A 42 -9.99 -4.56 21.91
C SER A 42 -9.21 -5.86 22.03
N ASP A 43 -9.78 -6.97 21.59
CA ASP A 43 -9.16 -8.30 21.64
C ASP A 43 -8.07 -8.46 20.57
N PRO A 44 -6.80 -8.68 20.95
CA PRO A 44 -5.69 -8.87 20.01
C PRO A 44 -5.93 -10.01 19.01
N LEU A 45 -6.55 -11.11 19.43
CA LEU A 45 -6.79 -12.25 18.52
C LEU A 45 -7.82 -11.89 17.44
N LYS A 46 -8.85 -11.11 17.79
CA LYS A 46 -9.82 -10.59 16.82
C LYS A 46 -9.19 -9.58 15.87
N LEU A 47 -8.27 -8.75 16.34
CA LEU A 47 -7.53 -7.82 15.48
C LEU A 47 -6.64 -8.57 14.47
N VAL A 48 -5.95 -9.64 14.89
CA VAL A 48 -5.19 -10.50 13.97
C VAL A 48 -6.11 -11.17 12.95
N ALA A 49 -7.26 -11.70 13.39
CA ALA A 49 -8.23 -12.31 12.48
C ALA A 49 -8.77 -11.29 11.46
N PHE A 50 -9.04 -10.06 11.90
CA PHE A 50 -9.48 -8.97 11.02
C PHE A 50 -8.41 -8.58 10.00
N ALA A 51 -7.15 -8.42 10.43
CA ALA A 51 -6.04 -8.09 9.54
C ALA A 51 -5.79 -9.16 8.46
N LYS A 52 -6.08 -10.43 8.79
CA LYS A 52 -5.94 -11.59 7.88
C LYS A 52 -7.06 -11.68 6.84
N ASP A 53 -8.24 -11.15 7.11
CA ASP A 53 -9.39 -11.27 6.21
C ASP A 53 -9.23 -10.41 4.94
N SER A 54 -8.98 -11.05 3.80
CA SER A 54 -8.78 -10.38 2.52
C SER A 54 -10.02 -9.67 1.97
N ARG A 55 -11.21 -9.94 2.53
CA ARG A 55 -12.46 -9.26 2.17
C ARG A 55 -12.55 -7.87 2.79
N GLN A 56 -11.74 -7.58 3.81
CA GLN A 56 -11.68 -6.27 4.45
C GLN A 56 -10.82 -5.30 3.63
N PRO A 57 -11.13 -3.99 3.65
CA PRO A 57 -10.36 -2.99 2.93
C PRO A 57 -8.93 -2.89 3.51
N PRO A 58 -7.93 -2.59 2.65
CA PRO A 58 -6.52 -2.59 3.05
C PRO A 58 -6.22 -1.61 4.19
N GLU A 59 -6.88 -0.45 4.22
CA GLU A 59 -6.71 0.57 5.26
C GLU A 59 -7.11 0.05 6.65
N ALA A 60 -8.26 -0.63 6.73
CA ALA A 60 -8.74 -1.21 7.99
C ALA A 60 -7.86 -2.38 8.44
N ARG A 61 -7.35 -3.18 7.49
CA ARG A 61 -6.41 -4.28 7.79
C ARG A 61 -5.07 -3.77 8.31
N LEU A 62 -4.51 -2.73 7.68
CA LEU A 62 -3.30 -2.04 8.13
C LEU A 62 -3.50 -1.43 9.52
N PHE A 63 -4.66 -0.81 9.76
CA PHE A 63 -4.99 -0.27 11.07
C PHE A 63 -5.10 -1.35 12.14
N ALA A 64 -5.76 -2.49 11.85
CA ALA A 64 -5.84 -3.61 12.78
C ALA A 64 -4.46 -4.18 13.13
N ALA A 65 -3.57 -4.32 12.14
CA ALA A 65 -2.18 -4.75 12.37
C ALA A 65 -1.39 -3.73 13.23
N ALA A 66 -1.49 -2.44 12.93
CA ALA A 66 -0.85 -1.40 13.73
C ALA A 66 -1.35 -1.39 15.19
N ARG A 67 -2.64 -1.66 15.42
CA ARG A 67 -3.18 -1.82 16.77
C ARG A 67 -2.64 -3.06 17.49
N CYS A 68 -2.50 -4.20 16.81
CA CYS A 68 -1.86 -5.38 17.39
C CYS A 68 -0.44 -5.07 17.87
N GLU A 69 0.36 -4.38 17.03
CA GLU A 69 1.72 -3.97 17.38
C GLU A 69 1.70 -3.03 18.59
N ALA A 70 0.84 -2.02 18.59
CA ALA A 70 0.72 -1.08 19.70
C ALA A 70 0.35 -1.78 21.02
N ILE A 71 -0.61 -2.71 21.02
CA ILE A 71 -0.99 -3.46 22.22
C ILE A 71 0.18 -4.31 22.74
N TRP A 72 0.92 -4.94 21.83
CA TRP A 72 2.06 -5.78 22.19
C TRP A 72 3.21 -4.96 22.80
N GLU A 73 3.51 -3.80 22.21
CA GLU A 73 4.53 -2.88 22.73
C GLU A 73 4.11 -2.23 24.06
N LEU A 74 2.83 -1.87 24.21
CA LEU A 74 2.29 -1.35 25.47
C LEU A 74 2.37 -2.39 26.60
N ALA A 75 2.02 -3.65 26.33
CA ALA A 75 2.15 -4.72 27.32
C ALA A 75 3.62 -4.89 27.76
N ALA A 76 4.57 -4.76 26.82
CA ALA A 76 5.99 -4.75 27.15
C ALA A 76 6.38 -3.57 28.05
N ALA A 77 5.95 -2.36 27.72
CA ALA A 77 6.25 -1.14 28.45
C ALA A 77 5.67 -1.17 29.88
N ASN A 78 4.45 -1.68 30.03
CA ASN A 78 3.74 -1.78 31.31
C ASN A 78 4.18 -3.00 32.15
N ARG A 79 5.09 -3.84 31.64
CA ARG A 79 5.51 -5.12 32.26
C ARG A 79 4.33 -6.06 32.49
N GLU A 80 3.34 -6.02 31.61
CA GLU A 80 2.21 -6.93 31.57
C GLU A 80 2.55 -8.17 30.74
N ILE A 81 1.74 -9.22 30.88
CA ILE A 81 1.85 -10.41 30.03
C ILE A 81 1.51 -10.00 28.60
N ARG A 82 2.45 -10.19 27.68
CA ARG A 82 2.22 -9.92 26.26
C ARG A 82 1.13 -10.84 25.70
N PRO A 83 0.26 -10.34 24.82
CA PRO A 83 -0.72 -11.18 24.15
C PRO A 83 -0.02 -12.26 23.32
N ASN A 84 -0.62 -13.45 23.27
CA ASN A 84 -0.12 -14.59 22.49
C ASN A 84 -0.40 -14.39 20.99
N ILE A 85 0.34 -13.46 20.38
CA ILE A 85 0.27 -13.14 18.95
C ILE A 85 1.67 -13.21 18.33
N ASP A 86 1.75 -13.72 17.10
CA ASP A 86 2.97 -13.68 16.31
C ASP A 86 3.01 -12.36 15.52
N LEU A 87 3.82 -11.41 15.99
CA LEU A 87 3.97 -10.11 15.33
C LEU A 87 4.59 -10.22 13.93
N GLN A 88 5.48 -11.19 13.68
CA GLN A 88 6.08 -11.36 12.35
C GLN A 88 5.03 -11.85 11.36
N PHE A 89 4.16 -12.76 11.81
CA PHE A 89 3.00 -13.17 11.02
C PHE A 89 2.07 -11.98 10.73
N VAL A 90 1.74 -11.16 11.72
CA VAL A 90 0.87 -9.97 11.54
C VAL A 90 1.47 -8.98 10.53
N ARG A 91 2.78 -8.74 10.61
CA ARG A 91 3.49 -7.89 9.64
C ARG A 91 3.47 -8.47 8.24
N ALA A 92 3.67 -9.78 8.11
CA ALA A 92 3.69 -10.46 6.82
C ALA A 92 2.33 -10.39 6.10
N ILE A 93 1.21 -10.58 6.80
CA ILE A 93 -0.12 -10.59 6.18
C ILE A 93 -0.60 -9.23 5.64
N VAL A 94 -0.06 -8.13 6.17
CA VAL A 94 -0.38 -6.76 5.70
C VAL A 94 0.74 -6.13 4.86
N ALA A 95 1.84 -6.86 4.64
CA ALA A 95 3.00 -6.36 3.94
C ALA A 95 2.64 -5.87 2.54
N GLY A 96 2.95 -4.60 2.27
CA GLY A 96 2.76 -3.99 0.96
C GLY A 96 1.34 -3.56 0.60
N LEU A 97 0.34 -3.73 1.48
CA LEU A 97 -1.03 -3.22 1.23
C LEU A 97 -1.09 -1.69 1.11
N GLY A 98 -0.16 -0.98 1.74
CA GLY A 98 -0.03 0.47 1.68
C GLY A 98 1.03 0.94 0.68
N SER A 99 1.46 0.09 -0.26
CA SER A 99 2.55 0.43 -1.18
C SER A 99 2.22 0.13 -2.64
N LEU A 100 2.59 1.06 -3.51
CA LEU A 100 2.60 0.90 -4.96
C LEU A 100 3.80 0.07 -5.46
N LYS A 101 4.67 -0.43 -4.57
CA LYS A 101 5.85 -1.20 -4.97
C LYS A 101 5.50 -2.42 -5.83
N TRP A 102 4.35 -3.06 -5.58
CA TRP A 102 3.83 -4.17 -6.40
C TRP A 102 3.53 -3.81 -7.85
N LEU A 103 3.21 -2.54 -8.14
CA LEU A 103 3.00 -2.06 -9.50
C LEU A 103 4.32 -1.82 -10.24
N GLN A 104 5.45 -1.77 -9.53
CA GLN A 104 6.74 -1.52 -10.15
C GLN A 104 7.21 -2.78 -10.89
N PRO A 105 7.29 -2.76 -12.24
CA PRO A 105 7.61 -3.96 -13.04
C PRO A 105 9.06 -4.44 -12.90
N SER A 106 9.88 -3.77 -12.10
CA SER A 106 11.30 -4.05 -11.90
C SER A 106 11.66 -4.29 -10.43
N ALA A 107 10.69 -4.21 -9.52
CA ALA A 107 10.94 -4.28 -8.08
C ALA A 107 11.17 -5.70 -7.55
N TYR A 108 10.74 -6.72 -8.28
CA TYR A 108 10.73 -8.11 -7.79
C TYR A 108 11.62 -9.05 -8.61
N THR A 109 12.36 -8.52 -9.59
CA THR A 109 13.29 -9.28 -10.44
C THR A 109 12.66 -10.55 -10.98
N SER A 110 11.41 -10.46 -11.47
CA SER A 110 10.76 -11.60 -12.12
C SER A 110 11.43 -11.91 -13.46
N LEU A 111 11.30 -13.15 -13.94
CA LEU A 111 11.79 -13.55 -15.27
C LEU A 111 11.20 -12.69 -16.41
N LEU A 112 10.03 -12.09 -16.17
CA LEU A 112 9.32 -11.21 -17.10
C LEU A 112 9.65 -9.72 -16.88
N ASP A 113 10.47 -9.39 -15.88
CA ASP A 113 10.87 -8.01 -15.67
C ASP A 113 11.73 -7.58 -16.85
N PRO A 114 11.39 -6.46 -17.52
CA PRO A 114 12.23 -5.94 -18.57
C PRO A 114 13.53 -5.47 -17.93
N SER A 115 14.58 -6.28 -18.03
CA SER A 115 15.93 -5.80 -17.72
C SER A 115 16.21 -4.60 -18.61
N ARG A 116 16.99 -3.61 -18.14
CA ARG A 116 17.44 -2.49 -18.98
C ARG A 116 18.06 -2.97 -20.30
N ASP A 117 18.62 -4.18 -20.31
CA ASP A 117 19.15 -4.83 -21.50
C ASP A 117 18.06 -5.38 -22.44
N THR A 118 16.94 -5.90 -21.94
CA THR A 118 15.80 -6.33 -22.79
C THR A 118 15.12 -5.15 -23.49
N ILE A 119 14.94 -4.00 -22.81
CA ILE A 119 14.40 -2.78 -23.42
C ILE A 119 15.30 -2.28 -24.56
N ARG A 120 16.62 -2.45 -24.44
CA ARG A 120 17.60 -2.08 -25.47
C ARG A 120 17.71 -3.06 -26.62
N ARG A 121 17.38 -4.34 -26.40
CA ARG A 121 17.53 -5.41 -27.41
C ARG A 121 16.32 -5.55 -28.32
N ASP A 122 15.18 -4.95 -27.98
CA ASP A 122 13.98 -4.96 -28.81
C ASP A 122 13.91 -3.66 -29.66
N PRO A 123 14.13 -3.74 -30.98
CA PRO A 123 14.14 -2.57 -31.86
C PRO A 123 12.79 -1.83 -31.88
N GLU A 124 11.66 -2.53 -31.69
CA GLU A 124 10.35 -1.89 -31.65
C GLU A 124 10.15 -1.03 -30.40
N ASN A 125 10.71 -1.46 -29.27
CA ASN A 125 10.64 -0.70 -28.01
C ASN A 125 11.57 0.52 -28.04
N ALA A 126 12.71 0.43 -28.74
CA ALA A 126 13.59 1.58 -28.98
C ALA A 126 12.88 2.66 -29.80
N GLU A 127 12.20 2.28 -30.89
CA GLU A 127 11.42 3.23 -31.70
C GLU A 127 10.26 3.85 -30.92
N ARG A 128 9.52 3.06 -30.12
CA ARG A 128 8.44 3.58 -29.27
C ARG A 128 8.96 4.58 -28.23
N ALA A 129 10.12 4.30 -27.63
CA ALA A 129 10.75 5.20 -26.67
C ALA A 129 11.23 6.51 -27.32
N GLU A 130 11.74 6.47 -28.55
CA GLU A 130 12.09 7.68 -29.31
C GLU A 130 10.87 8.51 -29.66
N ARG A 131 9.79 7.90 -30.18
CA ARG A 131 8.54 8.61 -30.48
C ARG A 131 7.92 9.25 -29.24
N ALA A 132 7.97 8.58 -28.09
CA ALA A 132 7.49 9.13 -26.82
C ALA A 132 8.31 10.37 -26.37
N ARG A 133 9.64 10.34 -26.57
CA ARG A 133 10.51 11.50 -26.28
C ARG A 133 10.25 12.67 -27.21
N GLU A 134 10.06 12.42 -28.50
CA GLU A 134 9.71 13.47 -29.47
C GLU A 134 8.36 14.11 -29.15
N PHE A 135 7.37 13.30 -28.77
CA PHE A 135 6.06 13.79 -28.37
C PHE A 135 6.13 14.66 -27.12
N ALA A 136 6.86 14.21 -26.09
CA ALA A 136 7.10 14.99 -24.88
C ALA A 136 7.81 16.32 -25.19
N ALA A 137 8.85 16.31 -26.02
CA ALA A 137 9.58 17.52 -26.43
C ALA A 137 8.71 18.51 -27.21
N ARG A 138 7.78 18.02 -28.05
CA ARG A 138 6.80 18.86 -28.76
C ARG A 138 5.81 19.49 -27.80
N GLN A 139 5.31 18.74 -26.81
CA GLN A 139 4.40 19.29 -25.81
C GLN A 139 5.08 20.35 -24.95
N THR A 140 6.32 20.13 -24.50
CA THR A 140 7.08 21.13 -23.73
C THR A 140 7.33 22.42 -24.54
N ARG A 141 7.59 22.31 -25.85
CA ARG A 141 7.73 23.50 -26.71
C ARG A 141 6.42 24.26 -26.91
N ALA A 142 5.28 23.55 -26.93
CA ALA A 142 3.97 24.16 -27.08
C ALA A 142 3.44 24.83 -25.79
N THR A 143 4.00 24.49 -24.62
CA THR A 143 3.59 25.09 -23.33
C THR A 143 4.44 26.30 -22.91
N VAL A 144 5.51 26.60 -23.64
CA VAL A 144 6.47 27.69 -23.32
C VAL A 144 6.34 28.87 -24.30
N SER A 145 5.39 28.82 -25.25
CA SER A 145 4.88 29.98 -26.01
C SER A 145 3.53 30.40 -25.48
#